data_AF-A0A925WVF1-F1
#
_entry.id   AF-A0A925WVF1-F1
#
_cell.length_a   1.000
_cell.length_b   1.000
_cell.length_c   1.000
_cell.angle_alpha   90.00
_cell.angle_beta   90.00
_cell.angle_gamma   90.00
#
_symmetry.space_group_name_H-M   'P 1'
#
loop_
_entity.id
_entity.type
_entity.pdbx_description
1 polymer ?
#
loop_
_entity_poly.entity_id
_entity_poly.type
_entity_poly.pdbx_seq_one_letter_code
_entity_poly.pdbx_strand_id
1 'polypeptide(L)'
;DARHAAAEGALALGRSLIAVGSFTEAIAALTEAQQRGASGPEVTGLLRAARVGEALSLGNRLYQDRQYATALFQFKKALRLDPDNADALQKISYSQNFLQDTQLNDRFTRLE
;
A
#
# COMPACT_ATOMS: atom_id res chain seq x y z
N ASP A 1 -5.33 1.44 -33.49
CA ASP A 1 -4.38 0.32 -33.27
C ASP A 1 -4.78 -0.58 -32.12
N ALA A 2 -4.66 -1.90 -32.28
CA ALA A 2 -5.01 -2.90 -31.27
C ALA A 2 -4.21 -2.76 -29.95
N ARG A 3 -2.98 -2.22 -30.01
CA ARG A 3 -2.15 -1.97 -28.82
C ARG A 3 -2.73 -0.89 -27.91
N HIS A 4 -3.25 0.20 -28.48
CA HIS A 4 -3.90 1.27 -27.72
C HIS A 4 -5.20 0.78 -27.07
N ALA A 5 -6.05 0.07 -27.81
CA ALA A 5 -7.28 -0.49 -27.27
C ALA A 5 -7.00 -1.47 -26.09
N ALA A 6 -5.95 -2.29 -26.19
CA ALA A 6 -5.56 -3.18 -25.10
C ALA A 6 -4.99 -2.42 -23.88
N ALA A 7 -4.28 -1.31 -24.11
CA ALA A 7 -3.79 -0.46 -23.03
C ALA A 7 -4.94 0.21 -22.25
N GLU A 8 -5.97 0.70 -22.96
CA GLU A 8 -7.18 1.27 -22.36
C GLU A 8 -7.97 0.23 -21.56
N GLY A 9 -8.11 -0.99 -22.07
CA GLY A 9 -8.76 -2.10 -21.36
C GLY A 9 -8.06 -2.45 -20.05
N ALA A 10 -6.73 -2.56 -20.08
CA ALA A 10 -5.93 -2.82 -18.88
C ALA A 10 -5.99 -1.67 -17.87
N LEU A 11 -6.03 -0.42 -18.35
CA LEU A 11 -6.20 0.78 -17.51
C LEU A 11 -7.57 0.77 -16.82
N ALA A 12 -8.65 0.48 -17.55
CA ALA A 12 -10.00 0.39 -17.01
C ALA A 12 -10.13 -0.72 -15.97
N LEU A 13 -9.54 -1.89 -16.24
CA LEU A 13 -9.45 -3.00 -15.28
C LEU A 13 -8.74 -2.56 -14.01
N GLY A 14 -7.56 -1.93 -14.13
CA GLY A 14 -6.82 -1.39 -13.00
C GLY A 14 -7.64 -0.43 -12.13
N ARG A 15 -8.42 0.47 -12.73
CA ARG A 15 -9.33 1.37 -12.00
C ARG A 15 -10.40 0.58 -11.22
N SER A 16 -11.02 -0.41 -11.85
CA SER A 16 -12.05 -1.22 -11.20
C SER A 16 -11.50 -2.02 -10.01
N LEU A 17 -10.29 -2.56 -10.15
CA LEU A 17 -9.61 -3.32 -9.10
C LEU A 17 -9.24 -2.45 -7.89
N ILE A 18 -8.84 -1.18 -8.12
CA ILE A 18 -8.66 -0.20 -7.03
C ILE A 18 -9.97 0.01 -6.28
N ALA A 19 -11.10 0.15 -6.98
CA ALA A 19 -12.39 0.42 -6.37
C ALA A 19 -12.87 -0.71 -5.44
N VAL A 20 -12.50 -1.96 -5.73
CA VAL A 20 -12.82 -3.13 -4.88
C VAL A 20 -11.72 -3.49 -3.88
N GLY A 21 -10.62 -2.72 -3.84
CA GLY A 21 -9.49 -2.95 -2.93
C GLY A 21 -8.52 -4.06 -3.36
N SER A 22 -8.66 -4.60 -4.57
CA SER A 22 -7.74 -5.59 -5.16
C SER A 22 -6.48 -4.91 -5.68
N PHE A 23 -5.68 -4.36 -4.78
CA PHE A 23 -4.55 -3.50 -5.12
C PHE A 23 -3.41 -4.22 -5.84
N THR A 24 -3.15 -5.49 -5.50
CA THR A 24 -2.09 -6.30 -6.15
C THR A 24 -2.42 -6.51 -7.63
N GLU A 25 -3.65 -6.94 -7.92
CA GLU A 25 -4.15 -7.14 -9.27
C GLU A 25 -4.24 -5.81 -10.02
N ALA A 26 -4.62 -4.72 -9.33
CA ALA A 26 -4.64 -3.38 -9.92
C ALA A 26 -3.24 -2.96 -10.39
N ILE A 27 -2.20 -3.17 -9.57
CA ILE A 27 -0.81 -2.85 -9.94
C ILE A 27 -0.38 -3.66 -11.17
N ALA A 28 -0.74 -4.94 -11.24
CA ALA A 28 -0.43 -5.78 -12.39
C ALA A 28 -1.10 -5.26 -13.67
N ALA A 29 -2.41 -5.00 -13.63
CA ALA A 29 -3.18 -4.48 -14.77
C ALA A 29 -2.67 -3.11 -15.24
N LEU A 30 -2.34 -2.21 -14.31
CA LEU A 30 -1.81 -0.89 -14.65
C LEU A 30 -0.38 -0.94 -15.19
N THR A 31 0.44 -1.88 -14.72
CA THR A 31 1.79 -2.10 -15.27
C THR A 31 1.70 -2.66 -16.69
N GLU A 32 0.76 -3.58 -16.94
CA GLU A 32 0.47 -4.06 -18.29
C GLU A 32 0.00 -2.92 -19.21
N ALA A 33 -0.90 -2.05 -18.71
CA ALA A 33 -1.32 -0.86 -19.45
C ALA A 33 -0.11 -0.01 -19.86
N GLN A 34 0.84 0.23 -18.93
CA GLN A 34 2.08 0.96 -19.23
C GLN A 34 2.92 0.28 -20.30
N GLN A 35 3.12 -1.04 -20.21
CA GLN A 35 3.87 -1.80 -21.21
C GLN A 35 3.24 -1.75 -22.60
N ARG A 36 1.91 -1.65 -22.68
CA ARG A 36 1.15 -1.53 -23.94
C ARG A 36 1.08 -0.11 -24.50
N GLY A 37 1.66 0.87 -23.79
CA GLY A 37 1.79 2.25 -24.24
C GLY A 37 0.93 3.27 -23.50
N ALA A 38 0.14 2.86 -22.48
CA ALA A 38 -0.52 3.83 -21.61
C ALA A 38 0.55 4.62 -20.85
N SER A 39 0.58 5.92 -21.05
CA SER A 39 1.56 6.79 -20.40
C SER A 39 0.87 8.07 -19.94
N GLY A 40 1.58 8.83 -19.10
CA GLY A 40 1.07 10.09 -18.59
C GLY A 40 0.64 10.05 -17.12
N PRO A 41 0.06 11.16 -16.63
CA PRO A 41 -0.20 11.37 -15.21
C PRO A 41 -1.25 10.43 -14.65
N GLU A 42 -2.20 9.98 -15.47
CA GLU A 42 -3.29 9.12 -15.01
C GLU A 42 -2.79 7.74 -14.57
N VAL A 43 -2.14 6.98 -15.46
CA VAL A 43 -1.65 5.64 -15.13
C VAL A 43 -0.63 5.69 -13.98
N THR A 44 0.17 6.76 -13.93
CA THR A 44 1.13 7.02 -12.84
C THR A 44 0.43 7.27 -11.51
N GLY A 45 -0.64 8.08 -11.52
CA GLY A 45 -1.46 8.38 -10.34
C GLY A 45 -2.21 7.14 -9.83
N LEU A 46 -2.80 6.36 -10.73
CA LEU A 46 -3.47 5.10 -10.39
C LEU A 46 -2.49 4.06 -9.81
N LEU A 47 -1.29 3.93 -10.38
CA LEU A 47 -0.26 3.06 -9.83
C LEU A 47 0.20 3.49 -8.44
N ARG A 48 0.34 4.80 -8.22
CA ARG A 48 0.66 5.35 -6.90
C ARG A 48 -0.46 5.02 -5.92
N ALA A 49 -1.71 5.30 -6.27
CA ALA A 49 -2.87 5.02 -5.43
C ALA A 49 -2.99 3.53 -5.10
N ALA A 50 -2.81 2.65 -6.09
CA ALA A 50 -2.84 1.20 -5.88
C ALA A 50 -1.72 0.74 -4.95
N ARG A 51 -0.50 1.25 -5.10
CA ARG A 51 0.64 0.91 -4.21
C ARG A 51 0.47 1.44 -2.79
N VAL A 52 -0.15 2.61 -2.62
CA VAL A 52 -0.54 3.13 -1.30
C VAL A 52 -1.56 2.19 -0.66
N GLY A 53 -2.62 1.83 -1.37
CA GLY A 53 -3.64 0.89 -0.90
C GLY A 53 -3.08 -0.49 -0.56
N GLU A 54 -2.19 -1.04 -1.40
CA GLU A 54 -1.48 -2.29 -1.15
C GLU A 54 -0.68 -2.22 0.16
N ALA A 55 0.12 -1.17 0.34
CA ALA A 55 0.94 -1.00 1.53
C ALA A 55 0.10 -0.83 2.80
N LEU A 56 -1.01 -0.07 2.73
CA LEU A 56 -1.95 0.07 3.85
C LEU A 56 -2.62 -1.27 4.18
N SER A 57 -3.08 -2.02 3.18
CA SER A 57 -3.76 -3.30 3.37
C SER A 57 -2.83 -4.36 3.97
N LEU A 58 -1.62 -4.47 3.44
CA LEU A 58 -0.60 -5.37 3.99
C LEU A 58 -0.19 -4.96 5.40
N GLY A 59 0.02 -3.67 5.64
CA GLY A 59 0.33 -3.15 6.97
C GLY A 59 -0.78 -3.44 7.98
N ASN A 60 -2.05 -3.28 7.59
CA ASN A 60 -3.20 -3.60 8.45
C ASN A 60 -3.21 -5.07 8.85
N ARG A 61 -2.97 -5.98 7.91
CA ARG A 61 -2.88 -7.43 8.20
C ARG A 61 -1.74 -7.72 9.17
N LEU A 62 -0.55 -7.19 8.91
CA LEU A 62 0.61 -7.35 9.80
C LEU A 62 0.36 -6.79 11.20
N TYR A 63 -0.36 -5.67 11.27
CA TYR A 63 -0.75 -5.05 12.54
C TYR A 63 -1.71 -5.93 13.33
N GLN A 64 -2.70 -6.54 12.66
CA GLN A 64 -3.62 -7.53 13.26
C GLN A 64 -2.85 -8.76 13.76
N ASP A 65 -1.83 -9.19 13.02
CA ASP A 65 -0.91 -10.27 13.41
C ASP A 65 0.09 -9.84 14.52
N ARG A 66 -0.07 -8.64 15.10
CA ARG A 66 0.80 -8.03 16.12
C ARG A 66 2.25 -7.84 15.68
N GLN A 67 2.53 -7.93 14.39
CA GLN A 67 3.85 -7.68 13.80
C GLN A 67 4.06 -6.17 13.61
N TYR A 68 4.04 -5.41 14.70
CA TYR A 68 4.00 -3.94 14.66
C TYR A 68 5.18 -3.29 13.94
N ALA A 69 6.38 -3.87 14.04
CA ALA A 69 7.57 -3.38 13.33
C ALA A 69 7.42 -3.52 11.80
N THR A 70 6.93 -4.67 11.33
CA THR A 70 6.70 -4.93 9.90
C THR A 70 5.52 -4.12 9.38
N ALA A 71 4.46 -3.97 10.17
CA ALA A 71 3.32 -3.11 9.85
C ALA A 71 3.77 -1.64 9.68
N LEU A 72 4.55 -1.13 10.62
CA LEU A 72 5.13 0.22 10.57
C LEU A 72 5.95 0.44 9.30
N PHE A 73 6.74 -0.55 8.87
CA PHE A 73 7.49 -0.46 7.61
C PHE A 73 6.57 -0.28 6.40
N GLN A 74 5.46 -1.02 6.34
CA GLN A 74 4.49 -0.90 5.25
C GLN A 74 3.77 0.44 5.27
N PHE A 75 3.34 0.93 6.44
CA PHE A 75 2.71 2.24 6.54
C PHE A 75 3.65 3.38 6.14
N LYS A 76 4.95 3.28 6.47
CA LYS A 76 5.97 4.21 5.96
C LYS A 76 6.18 4.11 4.45
N LYS A 77 5.96 2.94 3.82
CA LYS A 77 5.95 2.82 2.35
C LYS A 77 4.76 3.58 1.76
N ALA A 78 3.56 3.46 2.34
CA ALA A 78 2.39 4.22 1.94
C ALA A 78 2.66 5.74 2.03
N LEU A 79 3.19 6.21 3.17
CA LEU A 79 3.50 7.63 3.38
C LEU A 79 4.59 8.17 2.43
N ARG A 80 5.56 7.35 2.03
CA ARG A 80 6.56 7.77 1.02
C ARG A 80 5.95 7.99 -0.37
N LEU A 81 4.88 7.27 -0.69
CA LEU A 81 4.18 7.38 -1.97
C LEU A 81 3.14 8.50 -1.94
N ASP A 82 2.52 8.73 -0.78
CA ASP A 82 1.54 9.77 -0.52
C ASP A 82 1.84 10.44 0.84
N PRO A 83 2.67 11.51 0.85
CA PRO A 83 3.13 12.16 2.08
C PRO A 83 2.03 12.72 2.97
N ASP A 84 0.86 13.04 2.41
CA ASP A 84 -0.27 13.63 3.12
C ASP A 84 -1.34 12.59 3.48
N ASN A 85 -1.02 11.29 3.35
CA ASN A 85 -1.97 10.22 3.62
C ASN A 85 -2.31 10.12 5.11
N ALA A 86 -3.46 10.68 5.49
CA ALA A 86 -3.92 10.71 6.88
C ALA A 86 -4.06 9.30 7.50
N ASP A 87 -4.51 8.31 6.73
CA ASP A 87 -4.64 6.93 7.21
C ASP A 87 -3.25 6.31 7.49
N ALA A 88 -2.27 6.50 6.60
CA ALA A 88 -0.90 6.05 6.84
C ALA A 88 -0.29 6.70 8.09
N LEU A 89 -0.47 8.01 8.28
CA LEU A 89 0.01 8.73 9.46
C LEU A 89 -0.60 8.18 10.75
N GLN A 90 -1.92 7.99 10.78
CA GLN A 90 -2.63 7.40 11.92
C GLN A 90 -2.09 5.99 12.26
N LYS A 91 -1.98 5.12 11.25
CA LYS A 91 -1.47 3.75 11.44
C LYS A 91 -0.02 3.68 11.87
N ILE A 92 0.82 4.64 11.44
CA ILE A 92 2.20 4.80 11.92
C ILE A 92 2.20 5.09 13.42
N SER A 93 1.43 6.08 13.87
CA SER A 93 1.34 6.41 15.30
C SER A 93 0.87 5.21 16.12
N TYR A 94 -0.18 4.50 15.68
CA TYR A 94 -0.63 3.30 16.39
C TYR A 94 0.46 2.24 16.46
N SER A 95 1.09 1.92 15.33
CA SER A 95 2.16 0.90 15.29
C SER A 95 3.35 1.25 16.18
N GLN A 96 3.70 2.54 16.28
CA GLN A 96 4.78 3.01 17.15
C GLN A 96 4.45 2.85 18.63
N ASN A 97 3.24 3.22 19.05
CA ASN A 97 2.80 3.07 20.43
C ASN A 97 2.83 1.60 20.86
N PHE A 98 2.23 0.70 20.08
CA PHE A 98 2.21 -0.73 20.39
C PHE A 98 3.60 -1.39 20.37
N LEU A 99 4.50 -0.92 19.49
CA LEU A 99 5.87 -1.40 19.45
C LEU A 99 6.64 -0.96 20.71
N GLN A 100 6.45 0.28 21.15
CA GLN A 100 7.06 0.80 22.38
C GLN A 100 6.56 0.05 23.61
N ASP A 101 5.26 -0.21 23.72
CA ASP A 101 4.66 -0.96 24.83
C ASP A 101 5.20 -2.39 24.90
N THR A 102 5.27 -3.09 23.75
CA THR A 102 5.85 -4.44 23.68
C THR A 102 7.32 -4.44 24.14
N GLN A 103 8.12 -3.49 23.66
CA GLN A 103 9.54 -3.39 24.03
C GLN A 103 9.75 -3.08 25.51
N LEU A 104 8.91 -2.23 26.10
CA LEU A 104 8.95 -1.92 27.53
C LEU A 104 8.62 -3.18 28.34
N ASN A 105 7.54 -3.89 27.99
CA ASN A 105 7.14 -5.11 28.67
C ASN A 105 8.24 -6.19 28.63
N ASP A 106 8.82 -6.43 27.45
CA ASP A 106 9.90 -7.41 27.29
C ASP A 106 11.17 -7.07 28.08
N ARG A 107 11.40 -5.79 28.37
CA ARG A 107 12.53 -5.33 29.20
C ARG A 107 12.29 -5.65 30.66
N PHE A 108 11.06 -5.53 31.16
CA PHE A 108 10.73 -5.84 32.55
C PHE A 108 10.78 -7.35 32.81
N THR A 109 10.25 -8.19 31.90
CA THR A 109 10.27 -9.65 32.04
C THR A 109 11.68 -10.25 32.02
N ARG A 110 12.69 -9.53 31.51
CA ARG A 110 14.10 -9.99 31.47
C ARG A 110 14.91 -9.62 32.71
N LEU A 111 14.33 -8.89 33.65
CA LEU A 111 14.99 -8.44 34.89
C LEU A 111 14.58 -9.26 36.12
N GLU A 112 13.73 -10.28 35.95
CA GLU A 112 13.37 -11.31 36.94
C GLU A 112 14.13 -12.62 36.66
#